data_AF-A0AAQ0RUQ7-F1
#
_entry.id   AF-A0AAQ0RUQ7-F1
#
_cell.length_a   1.000
_cell.length_b   1.000
_cell.length_c   1.000
_cell.angle_alpha   90.00
_cell.angle_beta   90.00
_cell.angle_gamma   90.00
#
_symmetry.space_group_name_H-M   'P 1'
#
loop_
_entity.id
_entity.type
_entity.pdbx_description
1 polymer ?
#
loop_
_entity_poly.entity_id
_entity_poly.type
_entity_poly.pdbx_seq_one_letter_code
_entity_poly.pdbx_strand_id
1 'polypeptide(L)'
;MGVRFEITTEPDTVAPGDLVVLRLVTQKGGVKWTCGIVRCFTDDEDQPAIVLTTGKIPEYDGYCLVCCIKSIPDEVQMAITDEGEVVG
;
A
#
# COMPACT_ATOMS: atom_id res chain seq x y z
N MET A 1 -13.70 -15.92 10.16
CA MET A 1 -13.62 -14.60 9.50
C MET A 1 -12.53 -14.72 8.46
N GLY A 2 -12.89 -14.60 7.18
CA GLY A 2 -11.97 -14.79 6.07
C GLY A 2 -11.71 -13.45 5.43
N VAL A 3 -10.60 -12.80 5.78
CA VAL A 3 -10.24 -11.50 5.20
C VAL A 3 -10.10 -11.66 3.69
N ARG A 4 -10.91 -10.92 2.93
CA ARG A 4 -10.78 -10.85 1.48
C ARG A 4 -9.65 -9.88 1.13
N PHE A 5 -8.89 -10.20 0.10
CA PHE A 5 -7.82 -9.34 -0.39
C PHE A 5 -8.03 -9.01 -1.85
N GLU A 6 -7.70 -7.77 -2.22
CA GLU A 6 -7.61 -7.33 -3.60
C GLU A 6 -6.15 -7.02 -3.93
N ILE A 7 -5.71 -7.47 -5.11
CA ILE A 7 -4.37 -7.18 -5.60
C ILE A 7 -4.50 -6.17 -6.72
N THR A 8 -3.77 -5.08 -6.62
CA THR A 8 -3.66 -4.06 -7.67
C THR A 8 -2.20 -3.78 -7.99
N THR A 9 -1.95 -3.48 -9.27
CA THR A 9 -0.64 -3.04 -9.77
C THR A 9 -0.62 -1.55 -10.11
N GLU A 10 -1.73 -0.86 -9.87
CA GLU A 10 -1.86 0.59 -10.11
C GLU A 10 -1.20 1.35 -8.95
N PRO A 11 -0.10 2.09 -9.18
CA PRO A 11 0.67 2.74 -8.11
C PRO A 11 -0.16 3.74 -7.31
N ASP A 12 -1.06 4.45 -7.97
CA ASP A 12 -1.85 5.55 -7.40
C ASP A 12 -2.95 5.09 -6.44
N THR A 13 -3.07 3.77 -6.26
CA THR A 13 -4.11 3.17 -5.44
C THR A 13 -3.60 2.71 -4.07
N VAL A 14 -2.29 2.83 -3.81
CA VAL A 14 -1.66 2.45 -2.53
C VAL A 14 -2.06 3.45 -1.43
N ALA A 15 -2.45 2.94 -0.26
CA ALA A 15 -2.79 3.75 0.90
C ALA A 15 -2.07 3.27 2.18
N PRO A 16 -1.95 4.13 3.21
CA PRO A 16 -1.54 3.69 4.55
C PRO A 16 -2.37 2.50 5.05
N GLY A 17 -1.70 1.47 5.57
CA GLY A 17 -2.33 0.21 6.00
C GLY A 17 -2.27 -0.91 4.96
N ASP A 18 -2.04 -0.60 3.68
CA ASP A 18 -1.91 -1.62 2.64
C ASP A 18 -0.62 -2.42 2.77
N LEU A 19 -0.65 -3.68 2.34
CA LEU A 19 0.55 -4.52 2.22
C LEU A 19 1.11 -4.39 0.81
N VAL A 20 2.36 -3.92 0.67
CA VAL A 20 3.02 -3.80 -0.64
C VAL A 20 4.09 -4.86 -0.84
N VAL A 21 4.28 -5.28 -2.10
CA VAL A 21 5.36 -6.14 -2.55
C VAL A 21 6.25 -5.34 -3.50
N LEU A 22 7.55 -5.31 -3.20
CA LEU A 22 8.52 -4.55 -3.98
C LEU A 22 9.69 -5.43 -4.43
N ARG A 23 10.29 -5.03 -5.55
CA ARG A 23 11.36 -5.77 -6.22
C ARG A 23 12.54 -4.86 -6.54
N LEU A 24 13.73 -5.32 -6.23
CA LEU A 24 15.00 -4.74 -6.67
C LEU A 24 15.68 -5.69 -7.67
N VAL A 25 16.03 -5.18 -8.85
CA VAL A 25 16.89 -5.88 -9.81
C VAL A 25 18.30 -5.31 -9.66
N THR A 26 19.24 -6.14 -9.20
CA THR A 26 20.64 -5.74 -9.03
C THR A 26 21.34 -5.58 -10.38
N GLN A 27 22.43 -4.83 -10.43
CA GLN A 27 23.23 -4.61 -11.66
C GLN A 27 23.70 -5.91 -12.33
N LYS A 28 23.86 -7.00 -11.56
CA LYS A 28 24.25 -8.33 -12.07
C LYS A 28 23.06 -9.21 -12.46
N GLY A 29 21.85 -8.67 -12.50
CA GLY A 29 20.62 -9.38 -12.85
C GLY A 29 19.98 -10.20 -11.72
N GLY A 30 20.56 -10.19 -10.51
CA GLY A 30 19.95 -10.84 -9.35
C GLY A 30 18.70 -10.09 -8.88
N VAL A 31 17.65 -10.82 -8.50
CA VAL A 31 16.37 -10.25 -8.05
C VAL A 31 16.24 -10.39 -6.53
N LYS A 32 15.93 -9.29 -5.85
CA LYS A 32 15.58 -9.27 -4.42
C LYS A 32 14.15 -8.79 -4.24
N TRP A 33 13.47 -9.36 -3.25
CA TRP A 33 12.09 -9.03 -2.92
C TRP A 33 12.00 -8.50 -1.50
N THR A 34 11.06 -7.61 -1.27
CA THR A 34 10.67 -7.18 0.07
C THR A 34 9.18 -6.91 0.11
N CYS A 35 8.59 -7.00 1.30
CA CYS A 35 7.21 -6.64 1.53
C CYS A 35 7.08 -5.88 2.85
N GLY A 36 6.03 -5.08 2.98
CA GLY A 36 5.77 -4.35 4.21
C GLY A 36 4.45 -3.62 4.17
N ILE A 37 3.97 -3.26 5.35
CA ILE A 37 2.75 -2.45 5.51
C ILE A 37 3.14 -0.99 5.32
N VAL A 38 2.39 -0.28 4.46
CA VAL A 38 2.55 1.16 4.23
C VAL A 38 2.13 1.91 5.48
N ARG A 39 2.98 2.82 5.94
CA ARG A 39 2.69 3.72 7.07
C ARG A 39 2.22 5.08 6.58
N CYS A 40 2.96 5.66 5.63
CA CYS A 40 2.70 6.96 5.04
C CYS A 40 3.55 7.10 3.77
N PHE A 41 3.47 8.27 3.14
CA PHE A 41 4.36 8.66 2.05
C PHE A 41 5.30 9.77 2.52
N THR A 42 6.39 10.00 1.80
CA THR A 42 7.25 11.18 1.99
C THR A 42 6.50 12.46 1.62
N ASP A 43 7.04 13.60 2.05
CA ASP A 43 6.48 14.95 1.83
C ASP A 43 6.82 15.56 0.46
N ASP A 44 7.50 14.81 -0.40
CA ASP A 44 7.74 15.19 -1.80
C ASP A 44 6.41 15.15 -2.59
N GLU A 45 5.91 16.33 -2.98
CA GLU A 45 4.65 16.48 -3.71
C GLU A 45 4.75 16.00 -5.16
N ASP A 46 5.94 16.08 -5.77
CA ASP A 46 6.16 15.69 -7.16
C ASP A 46 6.38 14.18 -7.28
N GLN A 47 7.06 13.57 -6.30
CA GLN A 47 7.39 12.16 -6.29
C GLN A 47 7.37 11.54 -4.88
N PRO A 48 6.18 11.30 -4.31
CA PRO A 48 6.06 10.68 -2.99
C PRO A 48 6.58 9.24 -2.99
N ALA A 49 7.40 8.88 -2.01
CA ALA A 49 7.94 7.53 -1.80
C ALA A 49 7.24 6.82 -0.63
N ILE A 50 7.13 5.49 -0.68
CA ILE A 50 6.45 4.70 0.33
C ILE A 50 7.33 4.57 1.58
N VAL A 51 6.77 4.97 2.72
CA VAL A 51 7.36 4.70 4.04
C VAL A 51 6.67 3.48 4.64
N LEU A 52 7.43 2.42 4.93
CA LEU A 52 6.92 1.24 5.60
C LEU A 52 6.76 1.47 7.11
N THR A 53 5.93 0.67 7.78
CA THR A 53 5.79 0.67 9.26
C THR A 53 7.10 0.46 10.01
N THR A 54 8.09 -0.18 9.37
CA THR A 54 9.46 -0.34 9.88
C THR A 54 10.30 0.96 9.84
N GLY A 55 9.81 2.02 9.20
CA GLY A 55 10.53 3.26 8.93
C GLY A 55 11.41 3.22 7.68
N LYS A 56 11.47 2.09 6.97
CA LYS A 56 12.23 1.98 5.72
C LYS A 56 11.49 2.65 4.57
N ILE A 57 12.26 3.18 3.62
CA ILE A 57 11.80 3.75 2.35
C ILE A 57 12.41 2.92 1.22
N PRO A 58 11.75 1.86 0.75
CA PRO A 58 12.33 0.91 -0.21
C PRO A 58 12.76 1.55 -1.53
N GLU A 59 12.07 2.60 -2.00
CA GLU A 59 12.42 3.33 -3.22
C GLU A 59 13.82 3.95 -3.13
N TYR A 60 14.24 4.39 -1.95
CA TYR A 60 15.59 4.94 -1.73
C TYR A 60 16.67 3.85 -1.77
N ASP A 61 16.30 2.60 -1.49
CA ASP A 61 17.14 1.41 -1.67
C ASP A 61 17.06 0.84 -3.10
N GLY A 62 16.34 1.51 -4.02
CA GLY A 62 16.18 1.13 -5.42
C GLY A 62 15.13 0.05 -5.69
N TYR A 63 14.27 -0.26 -4.72
CA TYR A 63 13.14 -1.16 -4.93
C TYR A 63 12.02 -0.46 -5.70
N CYS A 64 11.39 -1.18 -6.62
CA CYS A 64 10.18 -0.75 -7.33
C CYS A 64 8.96 -1.49 -6.79
N LEU A 65 7.85 -0.79 -6.63
CA LEU A 65 6.55 -1.40 -6.36
C LEU A 65 6.19 -2.39 -7.46
N VAL A 66 5.74 -3.58 -7.07
CA VAL A 66 5.22 -4.61 -7.99
C VAL A 66 3.72 -4.73 -7.88
N CYS A 67 3.22 -4.84 -6.64
CA CYS A 67 1.78 -4.82 -6.38
C CYS A 67 1.49 -4.35 -4.96
N CYS A 68 0.25 -3.88 -4.81
CA CYS A 68 -0.39 -3.59 -3.56
C CYS A 68 -1.44 -4.67 -3.26
N ILE A 69 -1.51 -5.10 -2.01
CA ILE A 69 -2.45 -6.07 -1.48
C ILE A 69 -3.29 -5.33 -0.44
N LYS A 70 -4.54 -5.07 -0.82
CA LYS A 70 -5.52 -4.36 -0.01
C LYS A 70 -6.33 -5.35 0.78
N SER A 71 -6.48 -5.13 2.09
CA SER A 71 -7.48 -5.87 2.86
C SER A 71 -8.85 -5.27 2.60
N ILE A 72 -9.77 -6.08 2.07
CA ILE A 72 -11.19 -5.73 2.02
C ILE A 72 -11.79 -6.16 3.36
N PRO A 73 -12.24 -5.22 4.21
CA PRO A 73 -12.92 -5.61 5.44
C PRO A 73 -14.21 -6.35 5.08
N ASP A 74 -14.52 -7.41 5.84
CA ASP A 74 -15.77 -8.18 5.66
C ASP A 74 -17.01 -7.32 5.94
N GLU A 75 -16.84 -6.23 6.70
CA GLU A 75 -17.88 -5.32 7.15
C GLU A 75 -17.42 -3.88 6.91
N VAL A 76 -18.20 -3.10 6.15
CA VAL A 76 -17.96 -1.66 5.94
C VAL A 76 -18.75 -0.91 7.01
N GLN A 77 -18.07 -0.04 7.77
CA GLN A 77 -18.75 0.82 8.74
C GLN A 77 -19.52 1.91 7.99
N MET A 78 -20.84 1.75 7.91
CA MET A 78 -21.72 2.75 7.32
C MET A 78 -21.82 3.96 8.25
N ALA A 79 -21.83 5.17 7.69
CA ALA A 79 -22.17 6.38 8.43
C ALA A 79 -23.67 6.66 8.31
N ILE A 80 -24.26 7.21 9.38
CA ILE A 80 -25.64 7.70 9.37
C ILE A 80 -25.54 9.22 9.31
N THR A 81 -26.17 9.82 8.30
CA THR A 81 -26.25 11.29 8.18
C THR A 81 -27.16 11.86 9.26
N ASP A 82 -27.11 13.17 9.49
CA ASP A 82 -27.99 13.85 10.44
C ASP A 82 -29.49 13.74 10.07
N GLU A 83 -29.78 13.35 8.82
CA GLU A 83 -31.13 13.08 8.30
C GLU A 83 -31.56 11.60 8.47
N GLY A 84 -30.70 10.77 9.05
CA GLY A 84 -30.96 9.35 9.27
C GLY A 84 -30.71 8.46 8.04
N GLU A 85 -30.06 8.98 6.99
CA GLU A 85 -29.71 8.19 5.82
C GLU A 85 -28.42 7.42 6.04
N VAL A 86 -28.42 6.16 5.61
CA VAL A 86 -27.23 5.31 5.69
C VAL A 86 -26.39 5.53 4.43
N VAL A 87 -25.18 6.05 4.59
CA VAL A 87 -24.21 6.25 3.51
C VAL A 87 -23.01 5.32 3.68
N GLY A 88 -22.55 4.74 2.56
CA GLY A 88 -21.46 3.77 2.50
C GLY A 88 -20.19 4.35 1.91
#